data_AF-A0AAF0V5A7-F1
#
_entry.id   AF-A0AAF0V5A7-F1
#
_cell.length_a   1.000
_cell.length_b   1.000
_cell.length_c   1.000
_cell.angle_alpha   90.00
_cell.angle_beta   90.00
_cell.angle_gamma   90.00
#
_symmetry.space_group_name_H-M   'P 1'
#
loop_
_entity.id
_entity.type
_entity.pdbx_description
1 polymer ?
#
loop_
_entity_poly.entity_id
_entity_poly.type
_entity_poly.pdbx_seq_one_letter_code
_entity_poly.pdbx_strand_id
1 'polypeptide(L)'
;MGDWKVEFARLCDYADMIKQTNPGSSCWVKIDKETEPGKNLFVYFYVCFHAFKQGWLEGCRNIIGFDGCFLKGACKGELLVAVGKNGNNQMYPIAWAVVDTETKHSWSWFIRYLIADLNLGTGEGLTVMSDMQKGLIPILSELLPNAEKRMCARQIWSNWHVNWKGEERRKQFWRCSKASFEVKFGEEVHAMSKLGKKEITEDLLHYDPRNWSRAFFQTHSKCDVVENNMCETFNSWILAARHKSIITMLEDIRHKMMNRHIDMIKFAETWISDIAPMARAILERNKEYSNNCNVQWNGLNGFEISEGEYSFVVDLEKKHCDCRLWMLRGIPCPHAICAYYYLNQDPDQHVEHWYKKETFLKAYIHFIQPIPNMRMWPKTTNPSIEPPKPRKMPGRPGKKRRKSKGELKKWGKLSRKGVKMTCTICKKTGHNKAVCARVRTQSSQQSSVCADTTAVPRTTQTTSTMGGPSHSTFRTTYATTQSSQPSSIYADTESVPRRPQNRVQVGTGRGLGRKKANVRGTPIVTESDSSSSQLPPLSGHKRPYNSASFAAATGGNRRPATGFGVYSNPTTGAQVFNPGTSSEKILHGPTKLKSASPTNIDIGFKPRGLKWKGKDAVSTSQLQQMKANRKN
;
A
#
# COMPACT_ATOMS: atom_id res chain seq x y z
N MET A 1 -3.14 -23.31 -8.06
CA MET A 1 -2.20 -22.32 -8.68
C MET A 1 -2.11 -22.69 -10.14
N GLY A 2 -1.92 -21.73 -11.05
CA GLY A 2 -1.62 -22.08 -12.44
C GLY A 2 -0.18 -22.59 -12.57
N ASP A 3 0.13 -23.26 -13.69
CA ASP A 3 1.51 -23.60 -14.00
C ASP A 3 2.24 -22.35 -14.49
N TRP A 4 3.19 -21.90 -13.69
CA TRP A 4 4.03 -20.75 -13.99
C TRP A 4 4.83 -20.93 -15.28
N LYS A 5 5.26 -22.15 -15.64
CA LYS A 5 5.99 -22.38 -16.91
C LYS A 5 5.10 -22.09 -18.11
N VAL A 6 3.89 -22.65 -18.11
CA VAL A 6 2.89 -22.43 -19.18
C VAL A 6 2.45 -20.97 -19.23
N GLU A 7 2.31 -20.31 -18.08
CA GLU A 7 1.96 -18.88 -18.03
C GLU A 7 3.08 -17.95 -18.52
N PHE A 8 4.36 -18.30 -18.34
CA PHE A 8 5.45 -17.55 -18.98
C PHE A 8 5.48 -17.82 -20.49
N ALA A 9 5.39 -19.09 -20.92
CA ALA A 9 5.37 -19.47 -22.33
C ALA A 9 4.29 -18.73 -23.14
N ARG A 10 3.12 -18.46 -22.55
CA ARG A 10 1.99 -17.74 -23.18
C ARG A 10 1.90 -16.23 -22.84
N LEU A 11 2.97 -15.61 -22.32
CA LEU A 11 2.91 -14.22 -21.89
C LEU A 11 2.81 -13.20 -23.04
N CYS A 12 3.34 -13.53 -24.23
CA CYS A 12 3.09 -12.75 -25.46
C CYS A 12 1.62 -12.82 -25.86
N ASP A 13 1.03 -14.01 -25.92
CA ASP A 13 -0.40 -14.19 -26.23
C ASP A 13 -1.28 -13.36 -25.29
N TYR A 14 -0.95 -13.30 -24.00
CA TYR A 14 -1.68 -12.46 -23.05
C TYR A 14 -1.58 -10.96 -23.38
N ALA A 15 -0.41 -10.48 -23.79
CA ALA A 15 -0.21 -9.08 -24.19
C ALA A 15 -0.96 -8.73 -25.48
N ASP A 16 -1.03 -9.66 -26.43
CA ASP A 16 -1.77 -9.48 -27.68
C ASP A 16 -3.28 -9.56 -27.47
N MET A 17 -3.75 -10.50 -26.64
CA MET A 17 -5.15 -10.56 -26.20
C MET A 17 -5.59 -9.30 -25.45
N ILE A 18 -4.71 -8.67 -24.64
CA ILE A 18 -4.97 -7.35 -24.04
C ILE A 18 -5.15 -6.30 -25.13
N LYS A 19 -4.21 -6.17 -26.08
CA LYS A 19 -4.30 -5.17 -27.16
C LYS A 19 -5.55 -5.34 -28.03
N GLN A 20 -5.87 -6.58 -28.39
CA GLN A 20 -7.01 -6.92 -29.24
C GLN A 20 -8.36 -6.63 -28.57
N THR A 21 -8.52 -7.01 -27.31
CA THR A 21 -9.78 -6.82 -26.56
C THR A 21 -9.94 -5.42 -26.01
N ASN A 22 -8.83 -4.73 -25.71
CA ASN A 22 -8.80 -3.39 -25.15
C ASN A 22 -7.95 -2.45 -26.04
N PRO A 23 -8.44 -2.04 -27.22
CA PRO A 23 -7.71 -1.13 -28.13
C PRO A 23 -7.17 0.12 -27.44
N GLY A 24 -6.03 0.63 -27.91
CA GLY A 24 -5.31 1.76 -27.31
C GLY A 24 -4.62 1.47 -25.96
N SER A 25 -4.71 0.23 -25.46
CA SER A 25 -3.95 -0.24 -24.30
C SER A 25 -2.52 -0.61 -24.67
N SER A 26 -1.57 -0.24 -23.83
CA SER A 26 -0.16 -0.60 -23.99
C SER A 26 0.13 -1.86 -23.18
N CYS A 27 0.69 -2.87 -23.83
CA CYS A 27 1.15 -4.09 -23.17
C CYS A 27 2.43 -4.60 -23.83
N TRP A 28 3.52 -4.66 -23.06
CA TRP A 28 4.86 -4.90 -23.59
C TRP A 28 5.59 -5.98 -22.81
N VAL A 29 6.25 -6.90 -23.51
CA VAL A 29 7.03 -7.98 -22.92
C VAL A 29 8.47 -7.85 -23.41
N LYS A 30 9.41 -7.57 -22.50
CA LYS A 30 10.84 -7.56 -22.82
C LYS A 30 11.42 -8.96 -22.63
N ILE A 31 12.08 -9.44 -23.68
CA ILE A 31 12.75 -10.73 -23.77
C ILE A 31 14.26 -10.49 -23.92
N ASP A 32 15.07 -11.39 -23.36
CA ASP A 32 16.51 -11.51 -23.59
C ASP A 32 16.78 -12.82 -24.35
N LYS A 33 17.55 -12.72 -25.44
CA LYS A 33 17.95 -13.86 -26.30
C LYS A 33 19.47 -14.10 -26.32
N GLU A 34 20.23 -13.25 -25.63
CA GLU A 34 21.68 -13.18 -25.68
C GLU A 34 22.32 -13.95 -24.51
N THR A 35 21.74 -13.84 -23.30
CA THR A 35 22.25 -14.54 -22.11
C THR A 35 22.20 -16.06 -22.24
N GLU A 36 21.23 -16.61 -22.98
CA GLU A 36 21.15 -18.04 -23.33
C GLU A 36 20.69 -18.20 -24.79
N PRO A 37 21.62 -18.35 -25.75
CA PRO A 37 21.29 -18.57 -27.15
C PRO A 37 20.30 -19.71 -27.36
N GLY A 38 19.30 -19.48 -28.21
CA GLY A 38 18.19 -20.41 -28.46
C GLY A 38 17.06 -20.36 -27.43
N LYS A 39 17.11 -19.49 -26.41
CA LYS A 39 16.02 -19.26 -25.45
C LYS A 39 15.51 -17.82 -25.49
N ASN A 40 14.25 -17.65 -25.12
CA ASN A 40 13.61 -16.35 -24.94
C ASN A 40 13.42 -16.10 -23.44
N LEU A 41 14.44 -15.59 -22.75
CA LEU A 41 14.36 -15.37 -21.30
C LEU A 41 13.45 -14.18 -20.97
N PHE A 42 12.55 -14.34 -19.98
CA PHE A 42 11.76 -13.22 -19.48
C PHE A 42 12.64 -12.15 -18.79
N VAL A 43 12.48 -10.89 -19.19
CA VAL A 43 13.07 -9.73 -18.52
C VAL A 43 12.01 -8.92 -17.79
N TYR A 44 11.13 -8.24 -18.54
CA TYR A 44 10.11 -7.32 -17.99
C TYR A 44 8.74 -7.51 -18.67
N PHE A 45 7.67 -7.17 -17.95
CA PHE A 45 6.31 -7.02 -18.47
C PHE A 45 5.79 -5.63 -18.09
N TYR A 46 5.06 -4.96 -18.98
CA TYR A 46 4.37 -3.69 -18.74
C TYR A 46 2.90 -3.81 -19.15
N VAL A 47 1.98 -3.20 -18.40
CA VAL A 47 0.63 -2.89 -18.91
C VAL A 47 0.11 -1.54 -18.39
N CYS A 48 -0.53 -0.79 -19.30
CA CYS A 48 -1.41 0.32 -19.00
C CYS A 48 -2.64 0.23 -19.91
N PHE A 49 -3.81 0.01 -19.33
CA PHE A 49 -5.08 -0.10 -20.07
C PHE A 49 -5.56 1.27 -20.51
N HIS A 50 -6.10 1.38 -21.74
CA HIS A 50 -6.60 2.64 -22.30
C HIS A 50 -7.57 3.35 -21.35
N ALA A 51 -8.47 2.58 -20.73
CA ALA A 51 -9.42 3.07 -19.76
C ALA A 51 -8.81 3.77 -18.53
N PHE A 52 -7.60 3.37 -18.10
CA PHE A 52 -6.90 4.01 -16.98
C PHE A 52 -5.99 5.16 -17.43
N LYS A 53 -5.58 5.19 -18.70
CA LYS A 53 -4.95 6.39 -19.30
C LYS A 53 -5.96 7.54 -19.29
N GLN A 54 -7.11 7.34 -19.95
CA GLN A 54 -8.15 8.36 -20.07
C GLN A 54 -8.78 8.71 -18.72
N GLY A 55 -9.15 7.72 -17.91
CA GLY A 55 -9.72 8.00 -16.58
C GLY A 55 -8.73 8.62 -15.57
N TRP A 56 -7.41 8.55 -15.81
CA TRP A 56 -6.47 9.39 -15.07
C TRP A 56 -6.48 10.82 -15.62
N LEU A 57 -6.33 10.99 -16.93
CA LEU A 57 -6.26 12.31 -17.61
C LEU A 57 -7.53 13.17 -17.42
N GLU A 58 -8.72 12.58 -17.46
CA GLU A 58 -10.00 13.30 -17.44
C GLU A 58 -10.58 13.55 -16.03
N GLY A 59 -10.14 12.80 -15.01
CA GLY A 59 -10.85 12.73 -13.72
C GLY A 59 -9.98 12.48 -12.48
N CYS A 60 -8.67 12.35 -12.63
CA CYS A 60 -7.73 12.30 -11.50
C CYS A 60 -6.83 13.53 -11.49
N ARG A 61 -6.44 13.97 -10.29
CA ARG A 61 -5.46 15.07 -10.16
C ARG A 61 -4.10 14.63 -10.68
N ASN A 62 -3.33 15.60 -11.19
CA ASN A 62 -1.94 15.48 -11.66
C ASN A 62 -0.94 15.15 -10.53
N ILE A 63 -1.14 14.02 -9.86
CA ILE A 63 -0.24 13.42 -8.89
C ILE A 63 -0.13 11.93 -9.15
N ILE A 64 1.10 11.42 -9.25
CA ILE A 64 1.40 9.99 -9.41
C ILE A 64 2.29 9.52 -8.25
N GLY A 65 1.79 8.56 -7.48
CA GLY A 65 2.59 7.78 -6.54
C GLY A 65 3.29 6.63 -7.26
N PHE A 66 4.56 6.44 -6.94
CA PHE A 66 5.38 5.31 -7.35
C PHE A 66 5.75 4.45 -6.13
N ASP A 67 5.77 3.13 -6.32
CA ASP A 67 6.19 2.15 -5.31
C ASP A 67 6.59 0.83 -6.02
N GLY A 68 7.40 0.00 -5.36
CA GLY A 68 7.89 -1.28 -5.87
C GLY A 68 7.65 -2.38 -4.84
N CYS A 69 7.14 -3.54 -5.26
CA CYS A 69 6.76 -4.56 -4.30
C CYS A 69 7.07 -6.02 -4.71
N PHE A 70 7.90 -6.68 -3.92
CA PHE A 70 8.29 -8.08 -4.08
C PHE A 70 7.13 -9.04 -4.38
N LEU A 71 7.29 -9.86 -5.42
CA LEU A 71 6.43 -11.00 -5.70
C LEU A 71 6.67 -12.12 -4.69
N LYS A 72 5.61 -12.88 -4.40
CA LYS A 72 5.56 -13.90 -3.34
C LYS A 72 5.11 -15.29 -3.83
N GLY A 73 4.87 -15.44 -5.14
CA GLY A 73 4.61 -16.71 -5.81
C GLY A 73 5.87 -17.56 -5.97
N ALA A 74 5.87 -18.50 -6.92
CA ALA A 74 7.05 -19.31 -7.25
C ALA A 74 8.19 -18.43 -7.79
N CYS A 75 7.92 -17.75 -8.90
CA CYS A 75 8.82 -16.78 -9.52
C CYS A 75 9.11 -15.59 -8.58
N LYS A 76 10.34 -15.09 -8.67
CA LYS A 76 10.83 -13.91 -7.93
C LYS A 76 10.98 -12.74 -8.90
N GLY A 77 11.10 -11.55 -8.33
CA GLY A 77 10.90 -10.29 -9.03
C GLY A 77 9.96 -9.39 -8.23
N GLU A 78 9.61 -8.27 -8.82
CA GLU A 78 8.89 -7.17 -8.18
C GLU A 78 7.80 -6.63 -9.09
N LEU A 79 6.72 -6.11 -8.50
CA LEU A 79 5.72 -5.34 -9.23
C LEU A 79 5.97 -3.85 -8.95
N LEU A 80 6.39 -3.11 -9.98
CA LEU A 80 6.44 -1.64 -9.97
C LEU A 80 5.05 -1.10 -10.32
N VAL A 81 4.62 -0.04 -9.65
CA VAL A 81 3.25 0.50 -9.80
C VAL A 81 3.24 2.02 -9.93
N ALA A 82 2.31 2.54 -10.73
CA ALA A 82 1.97 3.95 -10.81
C ALA A 82 0.52 4.14 -10.36
N VAL A 83 0.30 4.97 -9.33
CA VAL A 83 -1.01 5.11 -8.66
C VAL A 83 -1.33 6.58 -8.45
N GLY A 84 -2.31 7.08 -9.20
CA GLY A 84 -2.86 8.43 -9.07
C GLY A 84 -3.90 8.57 -7.95
N LYS A 85 -4.57 9.72 -7.93
CA LYS A 85 -5.52 10.09 -6.87
C LYS A 85 -6.78 10.75 -7.43
N ASN A 86 -7.92 10.09 -7.24
CA ASN A 86 -9.23 10.57 -7.70
C ASN A 86 -9.74 11.76 -6.85
N GLY A 87 -10.86 12.36 -7.26
CA GLY A 87 -11.50 13.46 -6.53
C GLY A 87 -11.80 13.13 -5.06
N ASN A 88 -12.36 11.95 -4.77
CA ASN A 88 -12.64 11.51 -3.39
C ASN A 88 -11.39 11.09 -2.58
N ASN A 89 -10.20 11.60 -2.92
CA ASN A 89 -8.91 11.35 -2.26
C ASN A 89 -8.43 9.88 -2.23
N GLN A 90 -9.10 8.96 -2.92
CA GLN A 90 -8.77 7.53 -2.97
C GLN A 90 -7.75 7.21 -4.08
N MET A 91 -7.14 6.02 -4.00
CA MET A 91 -6.18 5.54 -5.00
C MET A 91 -6.83 5.27 -6.38
N TYR A 92 -6.10 5.61 -7.44
CA TYR A 92 -6.42 5.28 -8.82
C TYR A 92 -5.21 4.61 -9.49
N PRO A 93 -5.12 3.26 -9.52
CA PRO A 93 -4.00 2.57 -10.17
C PRO A 93 -4.03 2.77 -11.69
N ILE A 94 -2.91 3.22 -12.27
CA ILE A 94 -2.82 3.64 -13.68
C ILE A 94 -2.14 2.56 -14.53
N ALA A 95 -0.93 2.16 -14.11
CA ALA A 95 -0.08 1.21 -14.82
C ALA A 95 0.73 0.37 -13.83
N TRP A 96 1.17 -0.81 -14.28
CA TRP A 96 2.08 -1.65 -13.51
C TRP A 96 3.02 -2.47 -14.40
N ALA A 97 4.20 -2.78 -13.86
CA ALA A 97 5.20 -3.60 -14.53
C ALA A 97 5.72 -4.71 -13.62
N VAL A 98 5.93 -5.91 -14.18
CA VAL A 98 6.64 -7.01 -13.50
C VAL A 98 8.09 -6.97 -13.94
N VAL A 99 9.02 -6.90 -12.98
CA VAL A 99 10.46 -6.78 -13.22
C VAL A 99 11.27 -7.79 -12.41
N ASP A 100 12.49 -8.10 -12.84
CA ASP A 100 13.35 -9.09 -12.17
C ASP A 100 13.94 -8.59 -10.84
N THR A 101 14.26 -7.29 -10.74
CA THR A 101 14.74 -6.59 -9.53
C THR A 101 14.53 -5.08 -9.68
N GLU A 102 14.27 -4.37 -8.58
CA GLU A 102 14.22 -2.91 -8.57
C GLU A 102 15.62 -2.28 -8.82
N THR A 103 15.79 -1.57 -9.94
CA THR A 103 17.07 -1.00 -10.41
C THR A 103 16.84 0.33 -11.16
N LYS A 104 17.91 1.11 -11.42
CA LYS A 104 17.82 2.30 -12.29
C LYS A 104 17.23 1.96 -13.67
N HIS A 105 17.64 0.82 -14.26
CA HIS A 105 17.17 0.40 -15.57
C HIS A 105 15.69 -0.02 -15.57
N SER A 106 15.23 -0.78 -14.57
CA SER A 106 13.82 -1.18 -14.49
C SER A 106 12.89 0.01 -14.22
N TRP A 107 13.31 0.99 -13.42
CA TRP A 107 12.57 2.26 -13.25
C TRP A 107 12.58 3.12 -14.52
N SER A 108 13.73 3.29 -15.20
CA SER A 108 13.80 4.03 -16.47
C SER A 108 12.87 3.42 -17.52
N TRP A 109 12.88 2.09 -17.64
CA TRP A 109 12.03 1.35 -18.57
C TRP A 109 10.53 1.53 -18.25
N PHE A 110 10.13 1.37 -16.99
CA PHE A 110 8.73 1.57 -16.57
C PHE A 110 8.25 3.02 -16.79
N ILE A 111 9.08 4.00 -16.44
CA ILE A 111 8.70 5.42 -16.50
C ILE A 111 8.69 5.93 -17.95
N ARG A 112 9.60 5.49 -18.83
CA ARG A 112 9.55 5.86 -20.26
C ARG A 112 8.25 5.43 -20.94
N TYR A 113 7.75 4.22 -20.66
CA TYR A 113 6.42 3.81 -21.16
C TYR A 113 5.28 4.63 -20.52
N LEU A 114 5.34 4.93 -19.23
CA LEU A 114 4.32 5.75 -18.57
C LEU A 114 4.26 7.20 -19.08
N ILE A 115 5.42 7.80 -19.42
CA ILE A 115 5.51 9.13 -20.03
C ILE A 115 4.83 9.14 -21.39
N ALA A 116 5.08 8.12 -22.22
CA ALA A 116 4.45 7.98 -23.53
C ALA A 116 2.94 7.69 -23.42
N ASP A 117 2.51 6.86 -22.46
CA ASP A 117 1.10 6.48 -22.30
C ASP A 117 0.20 7.57 -21.71
N LEU A 118 0.77 8.56 -21.02
CA LEU A 118 0.05 9.67 -20.41
C LEU A 118 0.48 11.05 -20.96
N ASN A 119 1.30 11.08 -22.02
CA ASN A 119 1.87 12.28 -22.63
C ASN A 119 2.51 13.28 -21.64
N LEU A 120 3.28 12.79 -20.66
CA LEU A 120 3.74 13.59 -19.51
C LEU A 120 4.81 14.66 -19.81
N GLY A 121 5.25 14.80 -21.06
CA GLY A 121 6.31 15.75 -21.43
C GLY A 121 7.60 15.54 -20.63
N THR A 122 8.08 16.59 -19.96
CA THR A 122 9.18 16.52 -18.98
C THR A 122 8.69 16.70 -17.53
N GLY A 123 7.37 16.60 -17.31
CA GLY A 123 6.72 16.66 -16.00
C GLY A 123 6.07 18.01 -15.67
N GLU A 124 5.85 18.88 -16.65
CA GLU A 124 5.18 20.16 -16.50
C GLU A 124 3.82 20.00 -15.79
N GLY A 125 3.62 20.67 -14.64
CA GLY A 125 2.36 20.58 -13.89
C GLY A 125 2.05 19.19 -13.30
N LEU A 126 3.06 18.33 -13.11
CA LEU A 126 2.93 17.01 -12.49
C LEU A 126 3.58 16.98 -11.09
N THR A 127 2.87 16.48 -10.09
CA THR A 127 3.48 16.04 -8.82
C THR A 127 3.83 14.54 -8.90
N VAL A 128 5.05 14.15 -8.54
CA VAL A 128 5.43 12.74 -8.35
C VAL A 128 5.74 12.46 -6.89
N MET A 129 5.32 11.30 -6.37
CA MET A 129 5.56 10.89 -4.99
C MET A 129 6.24 9.52 -4.90
N SER A 130 7.26 9.38 -4.05
CA SER A 130 8.02 8.12 -3.91
C SER A 130 8.52 7.84 -2.49
N ASP A 131 8.75 6.55 -2.18
CA ASP A 131 9.32 6.08 -0.90
C ASP A 131 10.86 6.09 -0.91
N MET A 132 11.45 7.13 -1.51
CA MET A 132 12.91 7.37 -1.59
C MET A 132 13.75 6.20 -2.13
N GLN A 133 13.17 5.44 -3.05
CA GLN A 133 13.81 4.30 -3.70
C GLN A 133 15.07 4.70 -4.47
N LYS A 134 16.20 4.04 -4.18
CA LYS A 134 17.53 4.44 -4.69
C LYS A 134 17.64 4.45 -6.22
N GLY A 135 16.93 3.55 -6.90
CA GLY A 135 16.90 3.51 -8.36
C GLY A 135 15.97 4.53 -9.00
N LEU A 136 15.03 5.10 -8.23
CA LEU A 136 13.93 5.91 -8.72
C LEU A 136 14.23 7.41 -8.70
N ILE A 137 14.79 7.95 -7.61
CA ILE A 137 15.05 9.41 -7.50
C ILE A 137 15.89 9.94 -8.68
N PRO A 138 17.00 9.29 -9.11
CA PRO A 138 17.76 9.77 -10.27
C PRO A 138 16.97 9.73 -11.58
N ILE A 139 16.07 8.75 -11.73
CA ILE A 139 15.23 8.60 -12.93
C ILE A 139 14.13 9.67 -12.99
N LEU A 140 13.54 10.04 -11.86
CA LEU A 140 12.59 11.15 -11.81
C LEU A 140 13.26 12.50 -12.15
N SER A 141 14.55 12.68 -11.84
CA SER A 141 15.31 13.85 -12.27
C SER A 141 15.78 13.78 -13.73
N GLU A 142 16.06 12.58 -14.26
CA GLU A 142 16.49 12.36 -15.66
C GLU A 142 15.33 12.48 -16.67
N LEU A 143 14.14 11.96 -16.33
CA LEU A 143 13.01 11.83 -17.26
C LEU A 143 11.85 12.78 -16.99
N LEU A 144 11.73 13.28 -15.76
CA LEU A 144 10.68 14.22 -15.36
C LEU A 144 11.29 15.44 -14.63
N PRO A 145 12.29 16.15 -15.23
CA PRO A 145 13.00 17.25 -14.57
C PRO A 145 12.06 18.32 -14.03
N ASN A 146 11.00 18.67 -14.76
CA ASN A 146 10.06 19.74 -14.40
C ASN A 146 8.95 19.31 -13.42
N ALA A 147 8.81 18.01 -13.13
CA ALA A 147 7.85 17.52 -12.12
C ALA A 147 8.25 17.91 -10.69
N GLU A 148 7.26 18.25 -9.86
CA GLU A 148 7.42 18.45 -8.41
C GLU A 148 7.68 17.10 -7.72
N LYS A 149 8.86 16.93 -7.10
CA LYS A 149 9.34 15.64 -6.57
C LYS A 149 9.11 15.52 -5.06
N ARG A 150 8.06 14.81 -4.65
CA ARG A 150 7.75 14.59 -3.23
C ARG A 150 8.31 13.26 -2.71
N MET A 151 9.04 13.34 -1.61
CA MET A 151 9.50 12.22 -0.81
C MET A 151 8.44 11.87 0.25
N CYS A 152 8.15 10.59 0.42
CA CYS A 152 7.24 10.11 1.45
C CYS A 152 7.79 10.46 2.85
N ALA A 153 7.13 11.38 3.57
CA ALA A 153 7.56 11.82 4.90
C ALA A 153 7.61 10.65 5.90
N ARG A 154 6.82 9.59 5.69
CA ARG A 154 6.90 8.33 6.45
C ARG A 154 8.23 7.60 6.25
N GLN A 155 8.84 7.67 5.07
CA GLN A 155 10.16 7.08 4.82
C GLN A 155 11.29 7.94 5.40
N ILE A 156 11.20 9.27 5.28
CA ILE A 156 12.13 10.20 5.96
C ILE A 156 12.10 9.94 7.46
N TRP A 157 10.91 9.91 8.07
CA TRP A 157 10.72 9.51 9.47
C TRP A 157 11.36 8.15 9.76
N SER A 158 11.16 7.13 8.91
CA SER A 158 11.68 5.78 9.14
C SER A 158 13.21 5.71 9.12
N ASN A 159 13.87 6.57 8.33
CA ASN A 159 15.33 6.75 8.32
C ASN A 159 15.78 7.53 9.56
N TRP A 160 15.25 8.74 9.76
CA TRP A 160 15.63 9.68 10.80
C TRP A 160 15.42 9.13 12.23
N HIS A 161 14.34 8.37 12.44
CA HIS A 161 14.03 7.68 13.69
C HIS A 161 15.04 6.58 14.08
N VAL A 162 15.91 6.14 13.16
CA VAL A 162 17.04 5.25 13.51
C VAL A 162 17.97 5.93 14.51
N ASN A 163 18.20 7.23 14.35
CA ASN A 163 18.93 8.07 15.30
C ASN A 163 17.94 8.57 16.38
N TRP A 164 16.96 9.36 15.96
CA TRP A 164 16.13 10.21 16.82
C TRP A 164 14.83 9.54 17.28
N LYS A 165 14.95 8.70 18.30
CA LYS A 165 13.84 7.94 18.89
C LYS A 165 13.04 8.79 19.87
N GLY A 166 11.72 8.63 19.90
CA GLY A 166 10.79 9.29 20.83
C GLY A 166 9.43 9.54 20.19
N GLU A 167 8.35 9.50 20.97
CA GLU A 167 6.99 9.77 20.45
C GLU A 167 6.71 11.28 20.35
N GLU A 168 7.26 12.12 21.22
CA GLU A 168 7.16 13.59 21.06
C GLU A 168 7.91 14.06 19.81
N ARG A 169 9.14 13.56 19.58
CA ARG A 169 9.88 13.76 18.32
C ARG A 169 9.08 13.30 17.10
N ARG A 170 8.28 12.24 17.23
CA ARG A 170 7.38 11.76 16.17
C ARG A 170 6.24 12.73 15.90
N LYS A 171 5.52 13.18 16.93
CA LYS A 171 4.48 14.21 16.81
C LYS A 171 5.07 15.46 16.16
N GLN A 172 6.23 15.90 16.62
CA GLN A 172 6.90 17.10 16.16
C GLN A 172 7.34 17.00 14.69
N PHE A 173 7.89 15.86 14.26
CA PHE A 173 8.17 15.60 12.84
C PHE A 173 6.88 15.68 11.98
N TRP A 174 5.77 15.14 12.48
CA TRP A 174 4.50 15.24 11.78
C TRP A 174 3.92 16.65 11.75
N ARG A 175 4.26 17.52 12.71
CA ARG A 175 3.96 18.96 12.63
C ARG A 175 4.85 19.64 11.57
N CYS A 176 6.18 19.46 11.61
CA CYS A 176 7.11 19.99 10.60
C CYS A 176 6.68 19.63 9.16
N SER A 177 6.25 18.39 8.91
CA SER A 177 5.80 17.98 7.56
C SER A 177 4.41 18.54 7.18
N LYS A 178 3.56 18.88 8.15
CA LYS A 178 2.16 19.31 7.93
C LYS A 178 1.91 20.81 8.06
N ALA A 179 2.86 21.56 8.59
CA ALA A 179 2.89 23.03 8.53
C ALA A 179 2.74 23.47 7.07
N SER A 180 1.79 24.38 6.79
CA SER A 180 1.38 24.74 5.42
C SER A 180 1.99 26.03 4.90
N PHE A 181 2.64 26.82 5.76
CA PHE A 181 3.36 28.05 5.42
C PHE A 181 4.69 28.12 6.18
N GLU A 182 5.60 28.96 5.70
CA GLU A 182 7.03 28.86 6.02
C GLU A 182 7.37 29.32 7.44
N VAL A 183 6.70 30.36 7.95
CA VAL A 183 6.80 30.79 9.36
C VAL A 183 6.46 29.63 10.29
N LYS A 184 5.33 28.94 10.06
CA LYS A 184 4.94 27.78 10.89
C LYS A 184 5.91 26.61 10.74
N PHE A 185 6.52 26.41 9.57
CA PHE A 185 7.58 25.42 9.41
C PHE A 185 8.80 25.76 10.28
N GLY A 186 9.23 27.02 10.27
CA GLY A 186 10.34 27.52 11.09
C GLY A 186 10.10 27.31 12.59
N GLU A 187 8.91 27.66 13.09
CA GLU A 187 8.51 27.39 14.47
C GLU A 187 8.57 25.91 14.84
N GLU A 188 7.99 25.03 14.00
CA GLU A 188 7.90 23.60 14.31
C GLU A 188 9.29 22.93 14.24
N VAL A 189 10.21 23.45 13.41
CA VAL A 189 11.64 23.08 13.41
C VAL A 189 12.36 23.62 14.65
N HIS A 190 12.08 24.85 15.09
CA HIS A 190 12.61 25.40 16.35
C HIS A 190 12.09 24.65 17.59
N ALA A 191 10.84 24.17 17.56
CA ALA A 191 10.31 23.27 18.57
C ALA A 191 10.92 21.85 18.48
N MET A 192 11.38 21.41 17.30
CA MET A 192 12.15 20.16 17.17
C MET A 192 13.54 20.26 17.81
N SER A 193 14.25 21.38 17.69
CA SER A 193 15.61 21.52 18.27
C SER A 193 15.59 21.37 19.79
N LYS A 194 14.55 21.91 20.45
CA LYS A 194 14.28 21.75 21.91
C LYS A 194 14.06 20.29 22.35
N LEU A 195 13.83 19.36 21.43
CA LEU A 195 13.66 17.93 21.72
C LEU A 195 14.95 17.11 21.55
N GLY A 196 16.11 17.72 21.30
CA GLY A 196 17.36 17.00 21.03
C GLY A 196 18.63 17.76 21.37
N LYS A 197 19.75 17.24 20.85
CA LYS A 197 20.98 18.01 20.67
C LYS A 197 20.94 18.71 19.31
N LYS A 198 21.85 19.66 19.04
CA LYS A 198 21.88 20.50 17.82
C LYS A 198 21.71 19.73 16.50
N GLU A 199 22.28 18.53 16.43
CA GLU A 199 22.27 17.66 15.26
C GLU A 199 20.85 17.16 14.89
N ILE A 200 19.86 17.24 15.79
CA ILE A 200 18.48 16.77 15.55
C ILE A 200 17.80 17.48 14.38
N THR A 201 18.04 18.78 14.24
CA THR A 201 17.53 19.61 13.14
C THR A 201 18.42 19.53 11.90
N GLU A 202 19.71 19.27 12.07
CA GLU A 202 20.66 19.11 10.95
C GLU A 202 20.40 17.80 10.21
N ASP A 203 20.24 16.67 10.93
CA ASP A 203 19.80 15.37 10.38
C ASP A 203 18.41 15.45 9.70
N LEU A 204 17.56 16.40 10.10
CA LEU A 204 16.22 16.59 9.53
C LEU A 204 16.25 17.44 8.25
N LEU A 205 16.96 18.57 8.28
CA LEU A 205 17.06 19.52 7.17
C LEU A 205 18.05 19.08 6.08
N HIS A 206 18.88 18.05 6.34
CA HIS A 206 19.58 17.29 5.30
C HIS A 206 18.62 16.76 4.21
N TYR A 207 17.35 16.50 4.56
CA TYR A 207 16.28 16.29 3.60
C TYR A 207 15.70 17.65 3.22
N ASP A 208 15.90 18.08 1.97
CA ASP A 208 15.36 19.35 1.44
C ASP A 208 13.84 19.48 1.71
N PRO A 209 13.41 20.47 2.51
CA PRO A 209 12.00 20.65 2.90
C PRO A 209 11.02 20.78 1.74
N ARG A 210 11.47 21.26 0.57
CA ARG A 210 10.65 21.36 -0.66
C ARG A 210 10.08 20.02 -1.09
N ASN A 211 10.78 18.94 -0.76
CA ASN A 211 10.39 17.59 -1.14
C ASN A 211 9.50 16.88 -0.09
N TRP A 212 9.29 17.42 1.12
CA TRP A 212 8.54 16.69 2.17
C TRP A 212 7.63 17.49 3.12
N SER A 213 7.69 18.83 3.12
CA SER A 213 6.78 19.66 3.92
C SER A 213 5.83 20.50 3.06
N ARG A 214 4.57 20.57 3.48
CA ARG A 214 3.50 21.33 2.79
C ARG A 214 3.80 22.81 2.64
N ALA A 215 4.58 23.39 3.56
CA ALA A 215 5.03 24.77 3.53
C ALA A 215 5.74 25.16 2.22
N PHE A 216 6.29 24.18 1.49
CA PHE A 216 7.06 24.41 0.28
C PHE A 216 6.50 23.68 -0.95
N PHE A 217 5.42 22.91 -0.79
CA PHE A 217 4.78 22.20 -1.90
C PHE A 217 4.12 23.16 -2.90
N GLN A 218 4.14 22.75 -4.17
CA GLN A 218 3.44 23.43 -5.25
C GLN A 218 1.92 23.19 -5.17
N THR A 219 1.16 24.11 -5.74
CA THR A 219 -0.30 24.21 -5.56
C THR A 219 -1.09 23.80 -6.81
N HIS A 220 -0.43 23.37 -7.89
CA HIS A 220 -1.10 22.96 -9.14
C HIS A 220 -1.93 21.69 -8.96
N SER A 221 -1.38 20.66 -8.32
CA SER A 221 -2.00 19.32 -8.23
C SER A 221 -3.16 19.22 -7.23
N LYS A 222 -3.53 20.31 -6.55
CA LYS A 222 -4.61 20.39 -5.53
C LYS A 222 -4.58 19.21 -4.56
N CYS A 223 -3.38 18.89 -4.06
CA CYS A 223 -3.12 17.75 -3.20
C CYS A 223 -2.11 18.09 -2.09
N ASP A 224 -2.53 18.03 -0.82
CA ASP A 224 -1.66 18.31 0.34
C ASP A 224 -1.02 17.03 0.95
N VAL A 225 -0.92 15.93 0.19
CA VAL A 225 -0.40 14.66 0.73
C VAL A 225 1.12 14.72 0.96
N VAL A 226 1.54 14.22 2.12
CA VAL A 226 2.95 14.04 2.55
C VAL A 226 3.32 12.56 2.73
N GLU A 227 2.38 11.64 2.48
CA GLU A 227 2.55 10.19 2.63
C GLU A 227 2.03 9.47 1.39
N ASN A 228 2.78 8.47 0.91
CA ASN A 228 2.48 7.65 -0.26
C ASN A 228 1.39 6.59 -0.01
N ASN A 229 0.37 6.96 0.77
CA ASN A 229 -0.68 6.07 1.26
C ASN A 229 -1.50 5.43 0.11
N MET A 230 -1.53 6.06 -1.07
CA MET A 230 -2.15 5.49 -2.28
C MET A 230 -1.45 4.22 -2.75
N CYS A 231 -0.11 4.21 -2.83
CA CYS A 231 0.66 3.02 -3.15
C CYS A 231 0.62 1.97 -2.04
N GLU A 232 0.77 2.37 -0.76
CA GLU A 232 0.62 1.44 0.37
C GLU A 232 -0.75 0.72 0.36
N THR A 233 -1.81 1.44 0.01
CA THR A 233 -3.16 0.89 -0.10
C THR A 233 -3.26 -0.10 -1.25
N PHE A 234 -2.73 0.24 -2.43
CA PHE A 234 -2.71 -0.67 -3.58
C PHE A 234 -1.92 -1.94 -3.27
N ASN A 235 -0.69 -1.81 -2.78
CA ASN A 235 0.21 -2.92 -2.45
C ASN A 235 -0.31 -3.80 -1.30
N SER A 236 -1.24 -3.29 -0.49
CA SER A 236 -2.03 -4.06 0.48
C SER A 236 -3.24 -4.76 -0.16
N TRP A 237 -3.92 -4.11 -1.10
CA TRP A 237 -5.11 -4.62 -1.81
C TRP A 237 -4.79 -5.76 -2.80
N ILE A 238 -3.62 -5.72 -3.44
CA ILE A 238 -3.11 -6.80 -4.33
C ILE A 238 -2.28 -7.86 -3.59
N LEU A 239 -2.21 -7.84 -2.26
CA LEU A 239 -1.38 -8.75 -1.45
C LEU A 239 -1.65 -10.24 -1.71
N ALA A 240 -2.89 -10.61 -2.04
CA ALA A 240 -3.26 -11.97 -2.42
C ALA A 240 -2.84 -12.32 -3.87
N ALA A 241 -2.96 -11.37 -4.81
CA ALA A 241 -2.56 -11.54 -6.21
C ALA A 241 -1.07 -11.89 -6.31
N ARG A 242 -0.23 -11.18 -5.56
CA ARG A 242 1.23 -11.36 -5.50
C ARG A 242 1.71 -12.76 -5.07
N HIS A 243 0.82 -13.65 -4.64
CA HIS A 243 1.13 -15.06 -4.34
C HIS A 243 0.83 -16.03 -5.51
N LYS A 244 0.24 -15.55 -6.60
CA LYS A 244 -0.12 -16.33 -7.79
C LYS A 244 1.05 -16.42 -8.79
N SER A 245 0.88 -17.21 -9.84
CA SER A 245 1.71 -17.27 -11.06
C SER A 245 1.48 -16.01 -11.93
N ILE A 246 2.30 -15.73 -12.96
CA ILE A 246 2.36 -14.41 -13.60
C ILE A 246 1.05 -13.95 -14.26
N ILE A 247 0.48 -14.72 -15.20
CA ILE A 247 -0.81 -14.40 -15.83
C ILE A 247 -1.93 -14.48 -14.79
N THR A 248 -1.93 -15.51 -13.94
CA THR A 248 -2.95 -15.68 -12.89
C THR A 248 -2.91 -14.55 -11.83
N MET A 249 -1.79 -13.84 -11.68
CA MET A 249 -1.66 -12.61 -10.88
C MET A 249 -2.17 -11.40 -11.65
N LEU A 250 -1.75 -11.21 -12.90
CA LEU A 250 -2.14 -10.08 -13.74
C LEU A 250 -3.66 -10.06 -13.97
N GLU A 251 -4.25 -11.23 -14.20
CA GLU A 251 -5.70 -11.44 -14.28
C GLU A 251 -6.42 -11.14 -12.96
N ASP A 252 -5.83 -11.50 -11.80
CA ASP A 252 -6.41 -11.15 -10.50
C ASP A 252 -6.42 -9.64 -10.26
N ILE A 253 -5.39 -8.93 -10.74
CA ILE A 253 -5.31 -7.47 -10.70
C ILE A 253 -6.31 -6.85 -11.69
N ARG A 254 -6.42 -7.37 -12.93
CA ARG A 254 -7.38 -6.90 -13.93
C ARG A 254 -8.83 -7.03 -13.45
N HIS A 255 -9.24 -8.20 -12.96
CA HIS A 255 -10.59 -8.39 -12.42
C HIS A 255 -10.85 -7.53 -11.16
N LYS A 256 -9.85 -7.36 -10.28
CA LYS A 256 -9.93 -6.44 -9.14
C LYS A 256 -10.19 -4.99 -9.59
N MET A 257 -9.54 -4.55 -10.66
CA MET A 257 -9.71 -3.21 -11.22
C MET A 257 -11.06 -3.02 -11.93
N MET A 258 -11.53 -4.01 -12.70
CA MET A 258 -12.87 -4.00 -13.31
C MET A 258 -13.98 -3.84 -12.24
N ASN A 259 -13.94 -4.68 -11.20
CA ASN A 259 -14.88 -4.59 -10.09
C ASN A 259 -14.77 -3.22 -9.39
N ARG A 260 -13.54 -2.70 -9.22
CA ARG A 260 -13.31 -1.38 -8.63
C ARG A 260 -13.92 -0.24 -9.44
N HIS A 261 -13.91 -0.25 -10.78
CA HIS A 261 -14.59 0.78 -11.58
C HIS A 261 -16.10 0.78 -11.26
N ILE A 262 -16.73 -0.38 -11.32
CA ILE A 262 -18.17 -0.55 -11.03
C ILE A 262 -18.51 -0.12 -9.59
N ASP A 263 -17.67 -0.49 -8.61
CA ASP A 263 -17.83 -0.07 -7.21
C ASP A 263 -17.70 1.46 -7.02
N MET A 264 -16.87 2.14 -7.83
CA MET A 264 -16.70 3.60 -7.73
C MET A 264 -17.82 4.38 -8.42
N ILE A 265 -18.38 3.87 -9.54
CA ILE A 265 -19.59 4.44 -10.16
C ILE A 265 -20.77 4.34 -9.19
N LYS A 266 -21.02 3.15 -8.62
CA LYS A 266 -22.05 2.93 -7.59
C LYS A 266 -21.82 3.74 -6.33
N PHE A 267 -20.57 4.00 -5.96
CA PHE A 267 -20.26 4.90 -4.88
C PHE A 267 -20.64 6.36 -5.22
N ALA A 268 -20.41 6.83 -6.45
CA ALA A 268 -20.82 8.16 -6.89
C ALA A 268 -22.35 8.34 -6.94
N GLU A 269 -23.11 7.29 -7.27
CA GLU A 269 -24.57 7.28 -7.16
C GLU A 269 -25.05 7.65 -5.75
N THR A 270 -24.36 7.16 -4.70
CA THR A 270 -24.69 7.45 -3.29
C THR A 270 -24.32 8.84 -2.77
N TRP A 271 -23.78 9.74 -3.60
CA TRP A 271 -23.41 11.10 -3.17
C TRP A 271 -24.64 12.01 -3.01
N ILE A 272 -24.76 12.60 -1.81
CA ILE A 272 -25.86 13.50 -1.40
C ILE A 272 -25.66 14.94 -1.92
N SER A 273 -24.40 15.32 -2.19
CA SER A 273 -24.05 16.58 -2.84
C SER A 273 -23.04 16.34 -3.95
N ASP A 274 -22.92 17.29 -4.88
CA ASP A 274 -21.92 17.23 -5.96
C ASP A 274 -20.46 17.17 -5.44
N ILE A 275 -20.18 17.70 -4.24
CA ILE A 275 -18.86 17.59 -3.61
C ILE A 275 -18.62 16.19 -3.03
N ALA A 276 -17.47 15.60 -3.39
CA ALA A 276 -17.01 14.29 -2.94
C ALA A 276 -17.01 14.13 -1.41
N PRO A 277 -17.47 13.00 -0.84
CA PRO A 277 -17.59 12.81 0.61
C PRO A 277 -16.32 13.09 1.43
N MET A 278 -15.13 12.76 0.93
CA MET A 278 -13.87 13.09 1.61
C MET A 278 -13.50 14.59 1.54
N ALA A 279 -13.96 15.32 0.52
CA ALA A 279 -13.78 16.76 0.42
C ALA A 279 -14.81 17.51 1.26
N ARG A 280 -16.08 17.07 1.22
CA ARG A 280 -17.15 17.49 2.12
C ARG A 280 -16.71 17.38 3.59
N ALA A 281 -16.17 16.22 4.00
CA ALA A 281 -15.66 15.99 5.36
C ALA A 281 -14.35 16.75 5.69
N ILE A 282 -13.80 17.54 4.77
CA ILE A 282 -12.78 18.56 5.04
C ILE A 282 -13.44 19.94 5.13
N LEU A 283 -14.32 20.27 4.19
CA LEU A 283 -15.04 21.54 4.14
C LEU A 283 -15.87 21.80 5.40
N GLU A 284 -16.69 20.84 5.83
CA GLU A 284 -17.52 21.03 7.04
C GLU A 284 -16.67 21.25 8.30
N ARG A 285 -15.52 20.59 8.43
CA ARG A 285 -14.57 20.86 9.54
C ARG A 285 -13.91 22.23 9.41
N ASN A 286 -13.67 22.72 8.20
CA ASN A 286 -13.17 24.07 8.00
C ASN A 286 -14.26 25.11 8.33
N LYS A 287 -15.55 24.82 8.09
CA LYS A 287 -16.71 25.61 8.55
C LYS A 287 -16.91 25.57 10.08
N GLU A 288 -16.54 24.47 10.73
CA GLU A 288 -16.48 24.40 12.21
C GLU A 288 -15.37 25.31 12.74
N TYR A 289 -14.18 25.30 12.13
CA TYR A 289 -13.05 26.13 12.56
C TYR A 289 -13.16 27.61 12.18
N SER A 290 -13.89 27.99 11.13
CA SER A 290 -14.06 29.39 10.73
C SER A 290 -14.76 30.25 11.80
N ASN A 291 -15.48 29.64 12.74
CA ASN A 291 -16.10 30.32 13.89
C ASN A 291 -15.09 30.81 14.93
N ASN A 292 -13.82 30.37 14.84
CA ASN A 292 -12.72 30.82 15.70
C ASN A 292 -11.89 31.95 15.03
N CYS A 293 -12.29 32.40 13.84
CA CYS A 293 -11.58 33.40 13.05
C CYS A 293 -12.28 34.77 13.18
N ASN A 294 -11.52 35.84 13.40
CA ASN A 294 -12.01 37.21 13.32
C ASN A 294 -11.71 37.80 11.94
N VAL A 295 -12.59 38.63 11.40
CA VAL A 295 -12.49 39.17 10.02
C VAL A 295 -12.46 40.69 10.01
N GLN A 296 -11.50 41.26 9.27
CA GLN A 296 -11.49 42.64 8.81
C GLN A 296 -11.52 42.65 7.28
N TRP A 297 -12.30 43.54 6.68
CA TRP A 297 -12.53 43.61 5.24
C TRP A 297 -12.09 44.95 4.67
N ASN A 298 -11.40 44.94 3.52
CA ASN A 298 -10.89 46.16 2.88
C ASN A 298 -11.91 46.86 1.95
N GLY A 299 -13.16 46.39 1.90
CA GLY A 299 -14.21 46.93 1.01
C GLY A 299 -14.17 46.41 -0.43
N LEU A 300 -13.19 45.56 -0.79
CA LEU A 300 -13.02 44.95 -2.12
C LEU A 300 -12.81 43.43 -1.98
N ASN A 301 -11.79 42.86 -2.61
CA ASN A 301 -11.55 41.40 -2.66
C ASN A 301 -10.66 40.88 -1.51
N GLY A 302 -10.14 41.78 -0.65
CA GLY A 302 -9.11 41.48 0.36
C GLY A 302 -9.65 41.48 1.79
N PHE A 303 -9.28 40.45 2.55
CA PHE A 303 -9.64 40.30 3.95
C PHE A 303 -8.39 40.01 4.78
N GLU A 304 -8.30 40.61 5.96
CA GLU A 304 -7.40 40.17 7.00
C GLU A 304 -8.18 39.27 7.97
N ILE A 305 -7.72 38.04 8.17
CA ILE A 305 -8.37 37.05 9.03
C ILE A 305 -7.44 36.63 10.16
N SER A 306 -7.80 36.95 11.40
CA SER A 306 -7.02 36.59 12.59
C SER A 306 -7.46 35.26 13.17
N GLU A 307 -6.51 34.34 13.40
CA GLU A 307 -6.67 33.03 14.05
C GLU A 307 -5.57 32.84 15.11
N GLY A 308 -5.91 33.10 16.37
CA GLY A 308 -4.97 32.99 17.49
C GLY A 308 -3.85 34.02 17.42
N GLU A 309 -2.62 33.56 17.25
CA GLU A 309 -1.40 34.40 17.17
C GLU A 309 -1.09 34.87 15.73
N TYR A 310 -1.87 34.45 14.73
CA TYR A 310 -1.66 34.80 13.31
C TYR A 310 -2.77 35.69 12.77
N SER A 311 -2.39 36.62 11.88
CA SER A 311 -3.29 37.18 10.86
C SER A 311 -2.89 36.65 9.48
N PHE A 312 -3.87 36.32 8.67
CA PHE A 312 -3.69 35.81 7.30
C PHE A 312 -4.44 36.70 6.31
N VAL A 313 -3.79 37.12 5.22
CA VAL A 313 -4.48 37.76 4.11
C VAL A 313 -5.21 36.69 3.29
N VAL A 314 -6.46 36.97 2.97
CA VAL A 314 -7.30 36.19 2.05
C VAL A 314 -7.68 37.10 0.88
N ASP A 315 -7.54 36.56 -0.34
CA ASP A 315 -8.00 37.19 -1.57
C ASP A 315 -8.95 36.21 -2.27
N LEU A 316 -10.25 36.56 -2.31
CA LEU A 316 -11.29 35.64 -2.78
C LEU A 316 -11.25 35.47 -4.31
N GLU A 317 -10.87 36.52 -5.04
CA GLU A 317 -10.76 36.53 -6.50
C GLU A 317 -9.62 35.63 -6.97
N LYS A 318 -8.43 35.78 -6.37
CA LYS A 318 -7.24 34.97 -6.68
C LYS A 318 -7.30 33.56 -6.07
N LYS A 319 -8.38 33.24 -5.33
CA LYS A 319 -8.51 32.04 -4.48
C LYS A 319 -7.31 31.81 -3.56
N HIS A 320 -6.77 32.89 -2.99
CA HIS A 320 -5.54 32.91 -2.19
C HIS A 320 -5.83 32.99 -0.69
N CYS A 321 -4.94 32.39 0.11
CA CYS A 321 -4.86 32.61 1.55
C CYS A 321 -3.45 32.27 2.02
N ASP A 322 -2.84 33.13 2.86
CA ASP A 322 -1.47 32.96 3.35
C ASP A 322 -1.25 31.68 4.16
N CYS A 323 -2.31 31.11 4.74
CA CYS A 323 -2.24 29.80 5.38
C CYS A 323 -1.96 28.65 4.37
N ARG A 324 -2.00 28.94 3.06
CA ARG A 324 -1.80 28.10 1.86
C ARG A 324 -2.69 26.86 1.72
N LEU A 325 -3.48 26.51 2.73
CA LEU A 325 -4.32 25.30 2.72
C LEU A 325 -5.36 25.30 1.60
N TRP A 326 -5.94 26.47 1.26
CA TRP A 326 -6.90 26.57 0.16
C TRP A 326 -6.23 26.29 -1.18
N MET A 327 -5.09 26.95 -1.46
CA MET A 327 -4.32 26.80 -2.70
C MET A 327 -3.80 25.36 -2.86
N LEU A 328 -3.28 24.76 -1.79
CA LEU A 328 -2.75 23.39 -1.74
C LEU A 328 -3.84 22.33 -1.88
N ARG A 329 -5.06 22.56 -1.37
CA ARG A 329 -6.14 21.55 -1.40
C ARG A 329 -7.11 21.72 -2.54
N GLY A 330 -7.40 22.94 -3.00
CA GLY A 330 -8.60 23.22 -3.80
C GLY A 330 -9.91 23.12 -3.00
N ILE A 331 -9.84 23.31 -1.68
CA ILE A 331 -11.00 23.34 -0.77
C ILE A 331 -10.81 24.57 0.13
N PRO A 332 -11.78 25.50 0.25
CA PRO A 332 -11.67 26.67 1.12
C PRO A 332 -11.15 26.33 2.52
N CYS A 333 -10.17 27.10 3.00
CA CYS A 333 -9.66 27.02 4.37
C CYS A 333 -10.61 27.74 5.35
N PRO A 334 -10.45 27.58 6.67
CA PRO A 334 -11.29 28.28 7.66
C PRO A 334 -11.33 29.80 7.43
N HIS A 335 -10.20 30.40 7.06
CA HIS A 335 -10.07 31.83 6.80
C HIS A 335 -10.88 32.28 5.58
N ALA A 336 -10.78 31.55 4.47
CA ALA A 336 -11.55 31.81 3.26
C ALA A 336 -13.06 31.62 3.50
N ILE A 337 -13.45 30.63 4.31
CA ILE A 337 -14.86 30.42 4.70
C ILE A 337 -15.38 31.57 5.56
N CYS A 338 -14.57 32.10 6.49
CA CYS A 338 -14.92 33.28 7.29
C CYS A 338 -15.20 34.49 6.39
N ALA A 339 -14.34 34.75 5.40
CA ALA A 339 -14.53 35.80 4.41
C ALA A 339 -15.78 35.59 3.52
N TYR A 340 -16.03 34.36 3.03
CA TYR A 340 -17.26 34.05 2.28
C TYR A 340 -18.53 34.26 3.13
N TYR A 341 -18.54 33.80 4.39
CA TYR A 341 -19.67 34.01 5.30
C TYR A 341 -19.91 35.48 5.63
N TYR A 342 -18.85 36.29 5.76
CA TYR A 342 -18.98 37.75 5.92
C TYR A 342 -19.70 38.39 4.72
N LEU A 343 -19.42 37.93 3.50
CA LEU A 343 -20.14 38.32 2.28
C LEU A 343 -21.49 37.61 2.06
N ASN A 344 -21.96 36.78 3.02
CA ASN A 344 -23.15 35.93 2.90
C ASN A 344 -23.13 34.95 1.70
N GLN A 345 -21.94 34.52 1.28
CA GLN A 345 -21.72 33.58 0.17
C GLN A 345 -21.52 32.14 0.66
N ASP A 346 -21.91 31.16 -0.18
CA ASP A 346 -21.79 29.73 0.11
C ASP A 346 -20.42 29.16 -0.31
N PRO A 347 -19.54 28.75 0.64
CA PRO A 347 -18.21 28.25 0.32
C PRO A 347 -18.21 26.90 -0.42
N ASP A 348 -19.32 26.16 -0.50
CA ASP A 348 -19.42 24.94 -1.32
C ASP A 348 -19.15 25.23 -2.82
N GLN A 349 -19.57 26.40 -3.30
CA GLN A 349 -19.41 26.78 -4.71
C GLN A 349 -17.93 26.95 -5.08
N HIS A 350 -17.10 27.33 -4.09
CA HIS A 350 -15.68 27.64 -4.25
C HIS A 350 -14.75 26.44 -3.98
N VAL A 351 -15.32 25.23 -3.85
CA VAL A 351 -14.59 23.95 -3.92
C VAL A 351 -14.21 23.66 -5.37
N GLU A 352 -12.96 23.27 -5.59
CA GLU A 352 -12.37 23.13 -6.92
C GLU A 352 -12.89 21.91 -7.71
N HIS A 353 -12.94 22.03 -9.04
CA HIS A 353 -13.64 21.08 -9.92
C HIS A 353 -13.21 19.60 -9.75
N TRP A 354 -11.96 19.36 -9.36
CA TRP A 354 -11.41 18.04 -9.01
C TRP A 354 -12.22 17.25 -7.98
N TYR A 355 -13.05 17.91 -7.17
CA TYR A 355 -13.86 17.28 -6.13
C TYR A 355 -15.34 17.14 -6.49
N LYS A 356 -15.77 17.60 -7.65
CA LYS A 356 -17.17 17.54 -8.12
C LYS A 356 -17.48 16.14 -8.69
N LYS A 357 -18.76 15.75 -8.71
CA LYS A 357 -19.22 14.39 -9.06
C LYS A 357 -18.98 14.08 -10.54
N GLU A 358 -19.13 15.08 -11.41
CA GLU A 358 -18.84 14.97 -12.83
C GLU A 358 -17.37 14.56 -13.08
N THR A 359 -16.41 15.32 -12.55
CA THR A 359 -14.96 15.03 -12.66
C THR A 359 -14.61 13.68 -12.05
N PHE A 360 -15.23 13.31 -10.93
CA PHE A 360 -15.05 11.98 -10.34
C PHE A 360 -15.57 10.86 -11.24
N LEU A 361 -16.71 11.05 -11.92
CA LEU A 361 -17.27 10.06 -12.84
C LEU A 361 -16.43 9.89 -14.10
N LYS A 362 -15.85 10.98 -14.65
CA LYS A 362 -14.89 10.92 -15.79
C LYS A 362 -13.73 9.96 -15.55
N ALA A 363 -13.28 9.80 -14.29
CA ALA A 363 -12.26 8.81 -13.95
C ALA A 363 -12.69 7.33 -14.20
N TYR A 364 -13.98 7.08 -14.35
CA TYR A 364 -14.57 5.73 -14.40
C TYR A 364 -15.48 5.48 -15.61
N ILE A 365 -15.76 6.45 -16.49
CA ILE A 365 -16.59 6.24 -17.69
C ILE A 365 -15.96 5.26 -18.70
N HIS A 366 -14.65 5.07 -18.63
CA HIS A 366 -13.92 4.13 -19.48
C HIS A 366 -13.80 2.76 -18.81
N PHE A 367 -14.00 1.69 -19.58
CA PHE A 367 -14.07 0.31 -19.07
C PHE A 367 -12.99 -0.59 -19.68
N ILE A 368 -12.40 -1.45 -18.83
CA ILE A 368 -11.67 -2.64 -19.32
C ILE A 368 -12.68 -3.63 -19.89
N GLN A 369 -12.45 -4.05 -21.13
CA GLN A 369 -13.22 -5.09 -21.79
C GLN A 369 -12.83 -6.49 -21.28
N PRO A 370 -13.78 -7.45 -21.24
CA PRO A 370 -13.49 -8.83 -20.87
C PRO A 370 -12.42 -9.46 -21.79
N ILE A 371 -11.56 -10.29 -21.20
CA ILE A 371 -10.59 -11.10 -21.94
C ILE A 371 -11.02 -12.57 -21.76
N PRO A 372 -11.10 -13.38 -22.83
CA PRO A 372 -11.34 -14.82 -22.70
C PRO A 372 -10.21 -15.48 -21.89
N ASN A 373 -10.47 -16.66 -21.32
CA ASN A 373 -9.47 -17.35 -20.49
C ASN A 373 -8.34 -17.98 -21.35
N MET A 374 -7.18 -18.23 -20.74
CA MET A 374 -5.97 -18.75 -21.42
C MET A 374 -6.16 -20.04 -22.24
N ARG A 375 -7.19 -20.86 -21.97
CA ARG A 375 -7.47 -22.06 -22.78
C ARG A 375 -8.14 -21.74 -24.13
N MET A 376 -8.73 -20.56 -24.26
CA MET A 376 -9.47 -20.10 -25.45
C MET A 376 -8.64 -19.18 -26.35
N TRP A 377 -7.47 -18.71 -25.90
CA TRP A 377 -6.60 -17.89 -26.74
C TRP A 377 -6.06 -18.70 -27.92
N PRO A 378 -6.01 -18.11 -29.14
CA PRO A 378 -5.55 -18.80 -30.35
C PRO A 378 -4.13 -19.34 -30.18
N LYS A 379 -3.76 -20.33 -31.00
CA LYS A 379 -2.36 -20.70 -31.19
C LYS A 379 -1.70 -19.62 -32.05
N THR A 380 -0.64 -19.01 -31.54
CA THR A 380 0.12 -17.95 -32.20
C THR A 380 1.47 -18.48 -32.70
N THR A 381 2.18 -17.69 -33.50
CA THR A 381 3.60 -17.88 -33.80
C THR A 381 4.51 -17.13 -32.81
N ASN A 382 4.00 -16.77 -31.62
CA ASN A 382 4.76 -15.99 -30.64
C ASN A 382 5.94 -16.78 -30.07
N PRO A 383 7.04 -16.10 -29.68
CA PRO A 383 8.14 -16.75 -28.99
C PRO A 383 7.69 -17.28 -27.62
N SER A 384 7.79 -18.58 -27.41
CA SER A 384 7.62 -19.18 -26.09
C SER A 384 8.70 -18.64 -25.14
N ILE A 385 8.27 -17.95 -24.07
CA ILE A 385 9.15 -17.32 -23.09
C ILE A 385 9.51 -18.28 -21.95
N GLU A 386 10.80 -18.41 -21.68
CA GLU A 386 11.34 -19.11 -20.53
C GLU A 386 11.20 -18.26 -19.25
N PRO A 387 10.71 -18.85 -18.14
CA PRO A 387 10.52 -18.13 -16.88
C PRO A 387 11.87 -17.74 -16.23
N PRO A 388 11.91 -16.64 -15.45
CA PRO A 388 13.15 -16.14 -14.88
C PRO A 388 13.78 -17.14 -13.89
N LYS A 389 15.10 -17.38 -14.03
CA LYS A 389 15.88 -18.25 -13.12
C LYS A 389 15.63 -17.86 -11.65
N PRO A 390 15.28 -18.81 -10.74
CA PRO A 390 14.97 -18.50 -9.35
C PRO A 390 16.13 -17.88 -8.53
N ARG A 391 16.30 -16.56 -8.59
CA ARG A 391 17.28 -15.82 -7.79
C ARG A 391 16.87 -15.75 -6.31
N LYS A 392 17.83 -15.94 -5.40
CA LYS A 392 17.66 -15.68 -3.96
C LYS A 392 17.69 -14.16 -3.72
N MET A 393 16.53 -13.51 -3.74
CA MET A 393 16.46 -12.06 -3.49
C MET A 393 17.05 -11.68 -2.11
N PRO A 394 17.73 -10.53 -1.97
CA PRO A 394 18.29 -10.08 -0.70
C PRO A 394 17.22 -9.93 0.40
N GLY A 395 17.51 -10.50 1.58
CA GLY A 395 16.64 -10.40 2.76
C GLY A 395 15.62 -11.53 2.90
N ARG A 396 15.21 -11.80 4.15
CA ARG A 396 14.32 -12.93 4.49
C ARG A 396 12.86 -12.63 4.07
N PRO A 397 12.20 -13.47 3.24
CA PRO A 397 10.82 -13.24 2.81
C PRO A 397 9.81 -13.14 3.97
N GLY A 398 9.44 -11.92 4.32
CA GLY A 398 8.40 -11.63 5.30
C GLY A 398 7.02 -11.85 4.68
N LYS A 399 6.27 -12.86 5.15
CA LYS A 399 4.85 -13.03 4.75
C LYS A 399 4.05 -11.74 4.99
N LYS A 400 4.42 -10.95 6.01
CA LYS A 400 3.97 -9.58 6.28
C LYS A 400 5.18 -8.63 6.39
N ARG A 401 4.99 -7.34 6.10
CA ARG A 401 6.00 -6.28 6.33
C ARG A 401 6.46 -6.33 7.80
N ARG A 402 7.76 -6.13 8.06
CA ARG A 402 8.24 -5.95 9.44
C ARG A 402 7.65 -4.64 9.97
N LYS A 403 6.78 -4.75 10.97
CA LYS A 403 6.26 -3.57 11.70
C LYS A 403 7.42 -2.85 12.38
N SER A 404 7.47 -1.53 12.28
CA SER A 404 8.44 -0.71 13.04
C SER A 404 8.14 -0.78 14.55
N LYS A 405 9.08 -0.31 15.40
CA LYS A 405 8.90 -0.37 16.87
C LYS A 405 7.72 0.49 17.38
N GLY A 406 7.31 1.52 16.63
CA GLY A 406 6.16 2.39 16.94
C GLY A 406 4.84 1.99 16.28
N GLU A 407 4.80 0.89 15.52
CA GLU A 407 3.56 0.44 14.88
C GLU A 407 2.65 -0.33 15.84
N LEU A 408 1.40 0.15 15.97
CA LEU A 408 0.35 -0.54 16.71
C LEU A 408 0.21 -2.00 16.26
N LYS A 409 0.22 -2.91 17.25
CA LYS A 409 -0.26 -4.29 17.09
C LYS A 409 -1.78 -4.25 17.06
N LYS A 410 -2.43 -5.19 16.35
CA LYS A 410 -3.85 -5.46 16.61
C LYS A 410 -4.00 -5.81 18.10
N TRP A 411 -4.99 -5.19 18.76
CA TRP A 411 -5.29 -5.41 20.17
C TRP A 411 -5.56 -6.89 20.47
N GLY A 412 -5.40 -7.28 21.74
CA GLY A 412 -5.67 -8.66 22.19
C GLY A 412 -4.49 -9.63 22.17
N LYS A 413 -3.24 -9.18 21.92
CA LYS A 413 -2.02 -9.98 22.17
C LYS A 413 -0.95 -9.21 22.93
N LEU A 414 -0.93 -9.41 24.25
CA LEU A 414 0.10 -8.94 25.17
C LEU A 414 1.52 -9.33 24.73
N SER A 415 2.51 -8.57 25.20
CA SER A 415 3.92 -8.90 25.02
C SER A 415 4.28 -10.16 25.82
N ARG A 416 5.17 -11.00 25.29
CA ARG A 416 5.76 -12.12 26.06
C ARG A 416 6.96 -11.70 26.93
N LYS A 417 7.35 -10.42 26.94
CA LYS A 417 8.30 -9.90 27.94
C LYS A 417 7.74 -10.16 29.35
N GLY A 418 8.56 -10.72 30.24
CA GLY A 418 8.19 -11.03 31.64
C GLY A 418 7.42 -12.35 31.84
N VAL A 419 6.93 -13.01 30.80
CA VAL A 419 6.18 -14.27 30.94
C VAL A 419 7.15 -15.43 31.22
N LYS A 420 7.21 -15.90 32.47
CA LYS A 420 7.90 -17.15 32.83
C LYS A 420 7.33 -18.30 31.98
N MET A 421 8.16 -18.96 31.19
CA MET A 421 7.74 -20.04 30.30
C MET A 421 7.37 -21.27 31.11
N THR A 422 6.15 -21.78 30.91
CA THR A 422 5.62 -22.96 31.62
C THR A 422 5.36 -24.10 30.64
N CYS A 423 5.81 -25.30 30.99
CA CYS A 423 5.59 -26.49 30.17
C CYS A 423 4.13 -26.94 30.25
N THR A 424 3.44 -27.06 29.10
CA THR A 424 2.02 -27.44 29.07
C THR A 424 1.76 -28.86 29.56
N ILE A 425 2.78 -29.74 29.54
CA ILE A 425 2.70 -31.16 29.89
C ILE A 425 2.95 -31.38 31.38
N CYS A 426 4.14 -31.04 31.90
CA CYS A 426 4.49 -31.27 33.31
C CYS A 426 4.21 -30.07 34.25
N LYS A 427 3.65 -28.96 33.74
CA LYS A 427 3.32 -27.71 34.45
C LYS A 427 4.49 -26.97 35.14
N LYS A 428 5.71 -27.53 35.17
CA LYS A 428 6.92 -26.84 35.66
C LYS A 428 7.32 -25.69 34.74
N THR A 429 7.92 -24.65 35.31
CA THR A 429 8.49 -23.50 34.60
C THR A 429 9.86 -23.81 33.99
N GLY A 430 10.41 -22.87 33.22
CA GLY A 430 11.78 -22.91 32.67
C GLY A 430 11.90 -23.58 31.28
N HIS A 431 10.95 -24.44 30.89
CA HIS A 431 11.00 -25.15 29.61
C HIS A 431 9.64 -25.22 28.90
N ASN A 432 9.64 -25.68 27.64
CA ASN A 432 8.45 -25.85 26.82
C ASN A 432 8.21 -27.34 26.48
N LYS A 433 7.05 -27.68 25.92
CA LYS A 433 6.65 -29.09 25.69
C LYS A 433 7.63 -29.91 24.85
N ALA A 434 8.34 -29.31 23.90
CA ALA A 434 9.25 -30.03 22.99
C ALA A 434 10.56 -30.49 23.65
N VAL A 435 10.90 -29.94 24.81
CA VAL A 435 12.06 -30.31 25.65
C VAL A 435 11.62 -30.79 27.03
N CYS A 436 10.38 -31.29 27.14
CA CYS A 436 9.89 -31.88 28.38
C CYS A 436 10.31 -33.35 28.48
N ALA A 437 10.97 -33.74 29.57
CA ALA A 437 11.41 -35.12 29.79
C ALA A 437 10.27 -36.14 29.66
N ARG A 438 9.04 -35.79 30.09
CA ARG A 438 7.83 -36.63 29.97
C ARG A 438 7.40 -36.94 28.54
N VAL A 439 7.94 -36.27 27.52
CA VAL A 439 7.72 -36.61 26.10
C VAL A 439 8.73 -37.67 25.64
N ARG A 440 9.98 -37.60 26.11
CA ARG A 440 11.02 -38.60 25.78
C ARG A 440 10.73 -39.98 26.35
N THR A 441 9.94 -40.10 27.43
CA THR A 441 9.47 -41.39 27.95
C THR A 441 8.26 -41.97 27.20
N GLN A 442 7.58 -41.20 26.35
CA GLN A 442 6.44 -41.70 25.56
C GLN A 442 6.86 -42.23 24.17
N SER A 443 8.09 -41.97 23.73
CA SER A 443 8.67 -42.51 22.49
C SER A 443 9.31 -43.90 22.64
N SER A 444 9.20 -44.54 23.82
CA SER A 444 10.01 -45.72 24.18
C SER A 444 9.21 -47.03 24.30
N GLN A 445 7.95 -47.07 23.83
CA GLN A 445 7.04 -48.23 24.00
C GLN A 445 6.29 -48.63 22.72
N GLN A 446 6.86 -48.35 21.54
CA GLN A 446 6.36 -48.89 20.25
C GLN A 446 7.55 -49.33 19.38
N SER A 447 8.14 -50.48 19.73
CA SER A 447 9.23 -51.13 18.97
C SER A 447 9.22 -52.65 19.13
N SER A 448 8.04 -53.23 18.94
CA SER A 448 7.74 -54.64 18.58
C SER A 448 6.34 -54.58 17.91
N VAL A 449 5.96 -55.40 16.93
CA VAL A 449 6.42 -56.73 16.48
C VAL A 449 6.66 -56.72 14.94
N CYS A 450 7.03 -57.88 14.37
CA CYS A 450 7.11 -58.23 12.93
C CYS A 450 8.45 -57.96 12.23
N ALA A 451 9.22 -59.04 12.08
CA ALA A 451 10.30 -59.25 11.12
C ALA A 451 10.20 -60.70 10.59
N ASP A 452 11.12 -61.11 9.71
CA ASP A 452 11.17 -62.39 8.97
C ASP A 452 10.07 -62.60 7.91
N THR A 453 10.34 -63.16 6.72
CA THR A 453 11.60 -63.49 5.99
C THR A 453 11.29 -63.39 4.47
N THR A 454 12.16 -63.54 3.46
CA THR A 454 13.55 -64.05 3.31
C THR A 454 14.43 -63.06 2.51
N ALA A 455 15.60 -63.49 2.01
CA ALA A 455 16.42 -62.76 1.03
C ALA A 455 17.22 -63.71 0.11
N VAL A 456 17.99 -63.11 -0.83
CA VAL A 456 19.24 -63.57 -1.50
C VAL A 456 19.06 -64.21 -2.90
N PRO A 457 19.96 -64.01 -3.90
CA PRO A 457 21.03 -63.01 -4.12
C PRO A 457 20.82 -62.12 -5.37
N ARG A 458 21.86 -61.36 -5.74
CA ARG A 458 22.03 -60.55 -6.96
C ARG A 458 23.19 -61.13 -7.79
N THR A 459 23.07 -61.17 -9.12
CA THR A 459 24.18 -61.54 -10.02
C THR A 459 24.52 -60.40 -10.97
N THR A 460 25.82 -60.20 -11.25
CA THR A 460 26.37 -59.19 -12.16
C THR A 460 26.78 -59.80 -13.50
N GLN A 461 26.65 -59.05 -14.60
CA GLN A 461 27.51 -59.21 -15.78
C GLN A 461 27.62 -57.92 -16.60
N THR A 462 28.50 -57.91 -17.60
CA THR A 462 29.28 -56.72 -17.98
C THR A 462 29.45 -56.57 -19.50
N THR A 463 29.33 -55.33 -19.99
CA THR A 463 30.04 -54.72 -21.15
C THR A 463 30.39 -55.56 -22.40
N SER A 464 29.72 -55.26 -23.51
CA SER A 464 30.27 -55.11 -24.88
C SER A 464 29.18 -54.35 -25.67
N THR A 465 29.35 -53.21 -26.36
CA THR A 465 30.44 -52.64 -27.19
C THR A 465 30.73 -53.43 -28.46
N MET A 466 30.10 -53.04 -29.57
CA MET A 466 30.68 -52.98 -30.92
C MET A 466 29.70 -52.35 -31.93
N GLY A 467 30.22 -51.79 -33.03
CA GLY A 467 29.50 -51.63 -34.31
C GLY A 467 28.44 -50.53 -34.46
N GLY A 468 28.77 -49.46 -35.19
CA GLY A 468 27.87 -48.87 -36.19
C GLY A 468 28.31 -49.32 -37.60
N PRO A 469 28.02 -48.58 -38.69
CA PRO A 469 27.14 -47.40 -38.82
C PRO A 469 26.20 -47.50 -40.07
N SER A 470 25.57 -46.39 -40.47
CA SER A 470 25.54 -45.85 -41.86
C SER A 470 24.17 -45.46 -42.44
N HIS A 471 24.17 -44.32 -43.16
CA HIS A 471 23.27 -43.93 -44.27
C HIS A 471 21.74 -43.82 -44.03
N SER A 472 20.99 -42.96 -44.74
CA SER A 472 21.41 -41.83 -45.60
C SER A 472 20.35 -40.72 -45.69
N THR A 473 20.87 -39.53 -46.01
CA THR A 473 20.26 -38.33 -46.56
C THR A 473 18.97 -38.52 -47.37
N PHE A 474 18.02 -37.60 -47.19
CA PHE A 474 17.42 -36.89 -48.32
C PHE A 474 17.23 -35.41 -47.99
N ARG A 475 17.46 -34.53 -48.96
CA ARG A 475 17.40 -33.07 -48.84
C ARG A 475 16.80 -32.50 -50.12
N THR A 476 15.67 -31.81 -50.01
CA THR A 476 15.04 -31.11 -51.15
C THR A 476 14.85 -29.64 -50.79
N THR A 477 15.30 -28.76 -51.67
CA THR A 477 15.33 -27.30 -51.46
C THR A 477 14.61 -26.57 -52.60
N TYR A 478 13.61 -25.76 -52.28
CA TYR A 478 13.08 -24.63 -53.07
C TYR A 478 12.22 -23.77 -52.13
N ALA A 479 11.91 -22.49 -52.35
CA ALA A 479 12.61 -21.37 -53.01
C ALA A 479 11.89 -20.06 -52.59
N THR A 480 12.55 -18.90 -52.70
CA THR A 480 12.11 -17.62 -52.10
C THR A 480 10.99 -16.88 -52.85
N THR A 481 10.09 -16.22 -52.11
CA THR A 481 9.40 -14.97 -52.52
C THR A 481 9.27 -14.01 -51.32
N GLN A 482 9.25 -12.70 -51.57
CA GLN A 482 9.29 -11.62 -50.55
C GLN A 482 8.01 -10.77 -50.52
N SER A 483 7.69 -10.12 -49.40
CA SER A 483 6.96 -8.82 -49.41
C SER A 483 7.24 -7.95 -48.17
N SER A 484 7.72 -6.73 -48.44
CA SER A 484 7.65 -5.47 -47.67
C SER A 484 7.20 -5.43 -46.19
N GLN A 485 8.04 -4.81 -45.35
CA GLN A 485 7.72 -4.17 -44.06
C GLN A 485 8.47 -2.81 -43.98
N PRO A 486 7.87 -1.72 -43.46
CA PRO A 486 8.55 -0.42 -43.36
C PRO A 486 9.27 -0.18 -42.02
N SER A 487 10.57 0.14 -42.13
CA SER A 487 11.31 1.13 -41.33
C SER A 487 11.28 1.06 -39.78
N SER A 488 12.31 0.44 -39.20
CA SER A 488 12.72 0.66 -37.80
C SER A 488 13.79 1.76 -37.69
N ILE A 489 13.63 2.71 -36.76
CA ILE A 489 14.68 3.71 -36.45
C ILE A 489 15.52 3.22 -35.27
N TYR A 490 16.77 2.82 -35.55
CA TYR A 490 17.90 2.82 -34.62
C TYR A 490 19.16 3.20 -35.40
N ALA A 491 20.06 3.93 -34.75
CA ALA A 491 21.37 4.27 -35.29
C ALA A 491 22.42 4.03 -34.20
N ASP A 492 23.55 3.44 -34.59
CA ASP A 492 24.64 3.08 -33.69
C ASP A 492 25.56 4.27 -33.37
N THR A 493 26.35 4.11 -32.30
CA THR A 493 27.64 4.83 -32.13
C THR A 493 28.69 3.83 -31.66
N GLU A 494 29.87 3.89 -32.27
CA GLU A 494 30.80 2.76 -32.38
C GLU A 494 31.71 2.51 -31.16
N SER A 495 32.43 1.39 -31.21
CA SER A 495 33.41 0.97 -30.20
C SER A 495 34.86 1.19 -30.66
N VAL A 496 35.71 1.73 -29.78
CA VAL A 496 37.18 1.70 -29.89
C VAL A 496 37.82 1.47 -28.49
N PRO A 497 39.08 0.99 -28.38
CA PRO A 497 39.32 -0.19 -27.55
C PRO A 497 40.28 0.00 -26.36
N ARG A 498 40.40 -1.04 -25.52
CA ARG A 498 41.40 -1.14 -24.45
C ARG A 498 42.72 -1.75 -24.92
N ARG A 499 43.84 -1.28 -24.37
CA ARG A 499 45.08 -2.08 -24.18
C ARG A 499 45.64 -1.93 -22.75
N PRO A 500 46.51 -2.85 -22.27
CA PRO A 500 46.76 -3.03 -20.84
C PRO A 500 48.20 -2.72 -20.37
N GLN A 501 48.37 -2.43 -19.08
CA GLN A 501 49.60 -2.52 -18.25
C GLN A 501 49.25 -2.04 -16.81
N ASN A 502 49.96 -2.37 -15.73
CA ASN A 502 50.79 -3.56 -15.46
C ASN A 502 50.76 -3.89 -13.93
N ARG A 503 51.26 -5.06 -13.52
CA ARG A 503 51.31 -5.51 -12.12
C ARG A 503 52.56 -5.01 -11.39
N VAL A 504 52.40 -4.39 -10.21
CA VAL A 504 53.46 -4.26 -9.19
C VAL A 504 52.89 -4.70 -7.84
N GLN A 505 53.71 -5.37 -7.04
CA GLN A 505 53.32 -6.00 -5.77
C GLN A 505 54.45 -5.80 -4.74
N VAL A 506 54.20 -5.00 -3.72
CA VAL A 506 55.06 -4.87 -2.53
C VAL A 506 54.17 -4.86 -1.29
N GLY A 507 54.60 -5.49 -0.20
CA GLY A 507 53.80 -5.54 1.03
C GLY A 507 54.63 -5.81 2.28
N THR A 508 54.37 -5.01 3.31
CA THR A 508 54.82 -5.12 4.71
C THR A 508 53.75 -4.46 5.59
N GLY A 509 53.41 -4.91 6.78
CA GLY A 509 53.92 -6.03 7.57
C GLY A 509 53.96 -5.65 9.06
N ARG A 510 53.67 -6.60 9.96
CA ARG A 510 53.43 -6.42 11.44
C ARG A 510 52.05 -5.79 11.76
N GLY A 511 51.38 -6.14 12.87
CA GLY A 511 51.65 -7.22 13.84
C GLY A 511 51.10 -6.92 15.25
N LEU A 512 50.79 -7.98 16.03
CA LEU A 512 50.33 -7.95 17.44
C LEU A 512 48.89 -7.44 17.70
N GLY A 513 48.19 -7.85 18.76
CA GLY A 513 48.56 -8.90 19.72
C GLY A 513 47.77 -9.02 21.04
N ARG A 514 46.47 -9.39 20.99
CA ARG A 514 45.78 -10.30 21.95
C ARG A 514 45.94 -10.08 23.48
N LYS A 515 44.83 -9.77 24.20
CA LYS A 515 44.42 -10.46 25.47
C LYS A 515 43.00 -10.09 25.95
N LYS A 516 42.49 -10.88 26.92
CA LYS A 516 41.23 -10.68 27.67
C LYS A 516 41.52 -10.37 29.14
N ALA A 517 40.58 -9.75 29.85
CA ALA A 517 40.44 -9.83 31.30
C ALA A 517 38.94 -10.02 31.67
N ASN A 518 38.65 -10.59 32.85
CA ASN A 518 37.30 -10.96 33.28
C ASN A 518 37.29 -11.13 34.83
N VAL A 519 36.35 -10.51 35.55
CA VAL A 519 36.27 -10.53 37.03
C VAL A 519 34.83 -10.79 37.52
N ARG A 520 34.69 -11.38 38.72
CA ARG A 520 33.45 -11.93 39.30
C ARG A 520 32.70 -10.94 40.22
N GLY A 521 31.44 -11.27 40.56
CA GLY A 521 30.72 -10.75 41.73
C GLY A 521 29.39 -11.49 42.01
N THR A 522 29.24 -12.09 43.20
CA THR A 522 28.06 -12.80 43.77
C THR A 522 28.23 -12.89 45.29
N PRO A 523 27.20 -12.66 46.14
CA PRO A 523 26.17 -13.66 46.55
C PRO A 523 24.72 -13.11 46.38
N ILE A 524 23.56 -13.75 46.65
CA ILE A 524 23.07 -14.94 47.43
C ILE A 524 22.61 -14.64 48.89
N VAL A 525 21.53 -15.32 49.33
CA VAL A 525 20.74 -15.21 50.61
C VAL A 525 19.81 -13.96 50.68
N THR A 526 18.49 -13.95 50.98
CA THR A 526 17.38 -14.86 51.38
C THR A 526 16.92 -14.94 52.86
N GLU A 527 15.81 -14.26 53.18
CA GLU A 527 14.86 -14.40 54.31
C GLU A 527 13.59 -13.57 53.95
N SER A 528 12.38 -13.71 54.53
CA SER A 528 11.64 -14.82 55.17
C SER A 528 10.14 -14.38 55.31
N ASP A 529 9.31 -15.21 55.96
CA ASP A 529 8.00 -14.90 56.61
C ASP A 529 6.81 -14.47 55.71
N SER A 530 5.70 -15.24 55.64
CA SER A 530 4.60 -15.54 56.60
C SER A 530 3.44 -14.53 56.46
N SER A 531 2.14 -14.85 56.58
CA SER A 531 1.36 -16.02 57.05
C SER A 531 0.21 -16.30 56.03
N SER A 532 -0.39 -17.48 55.84
CA SER A 532 -1.04 -18.49 56.72
C SER A 532 -2.45 -18.13 57.22
N SER A 533 -3.49 -18.63 56.54
CA SER A 533 -4.80 -19.02 57.13
C SER A 533 -5.66 -19.83 56.13
N GLN A 534 -6.37 -20.81 56.68
CA GLN A 534 -6.80 -22.05 56.04
C GLN A 534 -8.24 -22.03 55.47
N LEU A 535 -8.48 -23.02 54.60
CA LEU A 535 -9.77 -23.63 54.26
C LEU A 535 -10.50 -24.17 55.53
N PRO A 536 -11.82 -24.46 55.48
CA PRO A 536 -12.29 -25.78 55.02
C PRO A 536 -13.57 -25.75 54.13
N PRO A 537 -14.03 -26.91 53.58
CA PRO A 537 -15.05 -26.97 52.51
C PRO A 537 -16.37 -27.66 52.93
N LEU A 538 -17.33 -27.71 51.99
CA LEU A 538 -18.38 -28.75 51.99
C LEU A 538 -18.56 -29.37 50.59
N SER A 539 -19.12 -30.57 50.55
CA SER A 539 -19.19 -31.43 49.35
C SER A 539 -20.62 -31.84 49.00
N GLY A 540 -20.85 -32.24 47.74
CA GLY A 540 -22.17 -32.72 47.28
C GLY A 540 -22.09 -33.41 45.92
N HIS A 541 -22.26 -34.74 45.90
CA HIS A 541 -22.29 -35.55 44.68
C HIS A 541 -23.72 -35.68 44.13
N LYS A 542 -23.88 -35.70 42.80
CA LYS A 542 -24.24 -36.91 42.02
C LYS A 542 -24.29 -36.65 40.50
N ARG A 543 -24.39 -37.75 39.73
CA ARG A 543 -24.49 -37.87 38.26
C ARG A 543 -25.85 -38.56 37.93
N PRO A 544 -26.12 -39.02 36.69
CA PRO A 544 -26.20 -38.33 35.39
C PRO A 544 -27.59 -38.54 34.73
N TYR A 545 -27.81 -38.11 33.48
CA TYR A 545 -28.63 -38.87 32.52
C TYR A 545 -28.17 -38.65 31.06
N ASN A 546 -28.73 -39.40 30.11
CA ASN A 546 -28.16 -39.69 28.78
C ASN A 546 -29.12 -39.34 27.61
N SER A 547 -28.76 -39.69 26.36
CA SER A 547 -29.43 -39.42 25.05
C SER A 547 -29.17 -37.99 24.49
N ALA A 548 -28.82 -37.73 23.20
CA ALA A 548 -29.22 -38.26 21.87
C ALA A 548 -30.55 -37.66 21.36
N SER A 549 -30.73 -37.25 20.09
CA SER A 549 -29.82 -37.13 18.92
C SER A 549 -30.49 -36.35 17.75
N PHE A 550 -29.80 -36.23 16.60
CA PHE A 550 -30.31 -35.88 15.25
C PHE A 550 -30.61 -34.43 14.81
N ALA A 551 -30.61 -34.31 13.47
CA ALA A 551 -31.23 -33.32 12.58
C ALA A 551 -30.92 -31.81 12.75
N ALA A 552 -30.19 -31.26 11.77
CA ALA A 552 -30.20 -29.82 11.48
C ALA A 552 -31.07 -29.56 10.24
N ALA A 553 -32.02 -28.64 10.33
CA ALA A 553 -32.86 -28.21 9.21
C ALA A 553 -33.05 -26.68 9.20
N THR A 554 -33.02 -26.11 7.99
CA THR A 554 -33.71 -24.89 7.52
C THR A 554 -33.86 -23.64 8.41
N GLY A 555 -33.42 -22.49 7.89
CA GLY A 555 -34.06 -21.18 8.12
C GLY A 555 -33.16 -20.03 8.60
N GLY A 556 -33.70 -18.80 8.56
CA GLY A 556 -33.20 -17.69 9.40
C GLY A 556 -32.32 -16.63 8.73
N ASN A 557 -32.92 -15.83 7.86
CA ASN A 557 -32.41 -14.61 7.21
C ASN A 557 -31.36 -13.75 7.95
N ARG A 558 -30.37 -13.29 7.16
CA ARG A 558 -29.50 -12.11 7.40
C ARG A 558 -30.39 -10.85 7.49
N ARG A 559 -30.03 -9.77 8.20
CA ARG A 559 -29.11 -8.65 7.85
C ARG A 559 -29.21 -7.57 8.97
N PRO A 560 -28.50 -6.42 8.94
CA PRO A 560 -27.30 -6.05 8.18
C PRO A 560 -26.08 -5.74 9.09
N ALA A 561 -24.94 -5.35 8.50
CA ALA A 561 -23.80 -4.78 9.22
C ALA A 561 -23.66 -3.29 8.88
N THR A 562 -23.28 -2.47 9.86
CA THR A 562 -23.17 -1.01 9.72
C THR A 562 -21.72 -0.56 9.46
N GLY A 563 -21.51 0.21 8.39
CA GLY A 563 -20.28 0.95 8.13
C GLY A 563 -20.50 2.47 8.18
N PHE A 564 -19.55 3.25 7.64
CA PHE A 564 -19.83 4.64 7.29
C PHE A 564 -20.85 4.70 6.15
N GLY A 565 -21.92 5.46 6.36
CA GLY A 565 -23.04 5.61 5.44
C GLY A 565 -24.16 6.36 6.14
N VAL A 566 -25.09 6.91 5.37
CA VAL A 566 -26.33 7.49 5.92
C VAL A 566 -27.36 6.40 6.11
N TYR A 567 -27.98 6.36 7.29
CA TYR A 567 -29.05 5.42 7.60
C TYR A 567 -30.40 6.10 7.39
N SER A 568 -31.06 5.78 6.29
CA SER A 568 -32.44 6.17 5.99
C SER A 568 -33.41 5.18 6.65
N ASN A 569 -34.37 5.67 7.43
CA ASN A 569 -35.50 4.87 7.90
C ASN A 569 -36.55 4.74 6.77
N PRO A 570 -36.80 3.53 6.21
CA PRO A 570 -37.74 3.38 5.10
C PRO A 570 -39.20 3.68 5.47
N THR A 571 -39.54 3.76 6.77
CA THR A 571 -40.91 4.06 7.24
C THR A 571 -41.12 5.53 7.60
N THR A 572 -40.07 6.32 7.82
CA THR A 572 -40.20 7.75 8.21
C THR A 572 -39.34 8.72 7.39
N GLY A 573 -38.59 8.24 6.39
CA GLY A 573 -37.70 9.07 5.55
C GLY A 573 -36.43 9.60 6.23
N ALA A 574 -36.44 9.72 7.57
CA ALA A 574 -35.36 10.26 8.38
C ALA A 574 -33.98 9.67 8.04
N GLN A 575 -32.99 10.54 7.87
CA GLN A 575 -31.60 10.21 7.52
C GLN A 575 -30.63 10.64 8.62
N VAL A 576 -29.75 9.74 9.06
CA VAL A 576 -28.74 10.02 10.12
C VAL A 576 -27.32 9.85 9.60
N PHE A 577 -26.47 10.84 9.86
CA PHE A 577 -25.03 10.87 9.57
C PHE A 577 -24.20 10.54 10.83
N ASN A 578 -22.99 10.01 10.66
CA ASN A 578 -22.13 9.54 11.78
C ASN A 578 -20.70 10.09 11.69
N PRO A 579 -20.41 11.25 12.32
CA PRO A 579 -19.06 11.80 12.48
C PRO A 579 -18.39 11.25 13.76
N GLY A 580 -17.12 10.82 13.68
CA GLY A 580 -16.44 10.12 14.78
C GLY A 580 -15.22 10.85 15.37
N THR A 581 -15.24 11.07 16.69
CA THR A 581 -14.13 11.55 17.55
C THR A 581 -14.09 10.77 18.90
N SER A 582 -13.24 11.16 19.87
CA SER A 582 -12.71 10.32 20.98
C SER A 582 -12.66 11.12 22.30
N SER A 583 -12.55 10.61 23.55
CA SER A 583 -11.90 9.40 24.12
C SER A 583 -12.48 9.06 25.53
N GLU A 584 -12.02 8.11 26.39
CA GLU A 584 -10.94 7.09 26.30
C GLU A 584 -11.29 5.72 26.96
N LYS A 585 -11.48 5.60 28.30
CA LYS A 585 -11.40 4.31 29.06
C LYS A 585 -12.36 4.21 30.25
N ILE A 586 -12.90 2.99 30.48
CA ILE A 586 -12.75 2.17 31.71
C ILE A 586 -13.23 0.72 31.38
N LEU A 587 -13.03 -0.26 32.26
CA LEU A 587 -13.08 -1.72 31.98
C LEU A 587 -14.35 -2.43 32.48
N HIS A 588 -14.72 -3.56 31.86
CA HIS A 588 -14.84 -4.92 32.45
C HIS A 588 -15.30 -5.95 31.38
N GLY A 589 -15.24 -7.27 31.66
CA GLY A 589 -15.53 -8.38 30.73
C GLY A 589 -16.69 -9.30 31.18
N PRO A 590 -16.78 -10.61 30.80
CA PRO A 590 -15.87 -11.44 29.99
C PRO A 590 -16.57 -12.37 28.93
N THR A 591 -15.84 -13.38 28.40
CA THR A 591 -16.27 -14.54 27.54
C THR A 591 -16.53 -14.30 26.03
N LYS A 592 -16.44 -15.28 25.10
CA LYS A 592 -15.51 -16.44 24.88
C LYS A 592 -15.48 -16.78 23.34
N LEU A 593 -14.46 -17.53 22.88
CA LEU A 593 -14.07 -17.80 21.45
C LEU A 593 -15.11 -18.62 20.62
N LYS A 594 -15.12 -18.67 19.27
CA LYS A 594 -14.08 -19.21 18.32
C LYS A 594 -14.20 -18.68 16.85
N SER A 595 -13.20 -19.00 15.99
CA SER A 595 -12.97 -18.61 14.56
C SER A 595 -14.15 -18.86 13.58
N ALA A 596 -14.20 -18.41 12.30
CA ALA A 596 -13.23 -17.88 11.30
C ALA A 596 -13.92 -16.82 10.36
N SER A 597 -13.33 -15.98 9.47
CA SER A 597 -12.03 -15.80 8.77
C SER A 597 -11.92 -16.41 7.34
N PRO A 598 -11.44 -15.69 6.26
CA PRO A 598 -11.21 -14.23 6.15
C PRO A 598 -11.38 -13.56 4.74
N THR A 599 -12.43 -12.76 4.51
CA THR A 599 -12.46 -11.72 3.45
C THR A 599 -13.08 -10.41 3.97
N ASN A 600 -12.28 -9.64 4.71
CA ASN A 600 -12.33 -8.17 4.84
C ASN A 600 -11.28 -7.75 5.90
N ILE A 601 -10.39 -6.82 5.57
CA ILE A 601 -9.43 -6.26 6.55
C ILE A 601 -9.99 -4.96 7.15
N ASP A 602 -11.09 -5.15 7.88
CA ASP A 602 -11.35 -4.55 9.20
C ASP A 602 -10.69 -3.19 9.48
N ILE A 603 -11.46 -2.11 9.30
CA ILE A 603 -11.20 -0.76 9.82
C ILE A 603 -12.24 -0.47 10.93
N GLY A 604 -11.79 -0.48 12.19
CA GLY A 604 -12.41 0.32 13.26
C GLY A 604 -13.65 -0.21 14.00
N PHE A 605 -13.42 -1.00 15.06
CA PHE A 605 -14.15 -0.96 16.35
C PHE A 605 -15.67 -1.29 16.37
N LYS A 606 -16.28 -1.39 17.56
CA LYS A 606 -17.71 -1.70 17.78
C LYS A 606 -18.30 -0.96 19.00
N PRO A 607 -19.48 -0.35 18.89
CA PRO A 607 -20.18 0.28 20.02
C PRO A 607 -21.11 -0.70 20.77
N ARG A 608 -21.56 -0.29 21.97
CA ARG A 608 -22.82 -0.75 22.59
C ARG A 608 -23.47 0.40 23.38
N GLY A 609 -24.75 0.65 23.09
CA GLY A 609 -25.72 1.21 24.03
C GLY A 609 -25.63 2.69 24.39
N LEU A 610 -26.39 3.54 23.67
CA LEU A 610 -27.56 4.20 24.24
C LEU A 610 -28.47 4.78 23.12
N LYS A 611 -29.67 5.25 23.49
CA LYS A 611 -30.72 5.72 22.56
C LYS A 611 -30.85 7.23 22.61
N TRP A 612 -31.29 7.84 21.51
CA TRP A 612 -31.88 9.18 21.49
C TRP A 612 -33.12 9.21 20.60
N LYS A 613 -34.07 10.13 20.84
CA LYS A 613 -35.34 10.23 20.09
C LYS A 613 -35.25 11.37 19.07
N GLY A 614 -35.44 11.08 17.79
CA GLY A 614 -35.41 12.09 16.73
C GLY A 614 -36.70 12.90 16.60
N LYS A 615 -36.55 14.09 15.98
CA LYS A 615 -37.55 14.72 15.11
C LYS A 615 -36.88 14.92 13.75
N ASP A 616 -37.67 15.00 12.69
CA ASP A 616 -37.16 14.94 11.32
C ASP A 616 -36.42 16.23 10.88
N ALA A 617 -35.54 16.08 9.89
CA ALA A 617 -34.70 17.15 9.40
C ALA A 617 -35.44 18.08 8.43
N VAL A 618 -35.15 19.38 8.50
CA VAL A 618 -35.77 20.45 7.70
C VAL A 618 -34.66 21.29 7.08
N SER A 619 -34.76 21.59 5.78
CA SER A 619 -33.75 22.41 5.08
C SER A 619 -33.82 23.89 5.52
N THR A 620 -32.74 24.65 5.35
CA THR A 620 -32.68 26.06 5.81
C THR A 620 -33.75 26.95 5.18
N SER A 621 -34.11 26.73 3.91
CA SER A 621 -35.20 27.43 3.22
C SER A 621 -36.57 27.06 3.78
N GLN A 622 -36.83 25.77 4.02
CA GLN A 622 -38.04 25.33 4.73
C GLN A 622 -38.08 25.87 6.17
N LEU A 623 -36.94 25.99 6.85
CA LEU A 623 -36.84 26.58 8.19
C LEU A 623 -37.14 28.09 8.18
N GLN A 624 -36.81 28.79 7.09
CA GLN A 624 -37.20 30.19 6.87
C GLN A 624 -38.69 30.31 6.55
N GLN A 625 -39.26 29.45 5.67
CA GLN A 625 -40.70 29.40 5.43
C GLN A 625 -41.50 29.06 6.72
N MET A 626 -41.04 28.10 7.54
CA MET A 626 -41.66 27.78 8.83
C MET A 626 -41.53 28.90 9.87
N LYS A 627 -40.61 29.87 9.69
CA LYS A 627 -40.51 31.09 10.49
C LYS A 627 -41.40 32.22 9.95
N ALA A 628 -41.59 32.30 8.63
CA ALA A 628 -42.51 33.24 8.00
C ALA A 628 -43.98 32.86 8.31
N ASN A 629 -44.35 31.60 8.11
CA ASN A 629 -45.67 31.02 8.41
C ASN A 629 -45.96 30.86 9.92
N ARG A 630 -45.30 31.67 10.75
CA ARG A 630 -45.50 31.81 12.21
C ARG A 630 -45.58 33.28 12.65
N LYS A 631 -45.61 34.22 11.69
CA LYS A 631 -45.82 35.66 11.90
C LYS A 631 -47.08 36.20 11.21
N ASN A 632 -47.75 35.33 10.46
CA ASN A 632 -49.16 35.40 10.11
C ASN A 632 -49.88 34.27 10.86
#